data_AF-A0A5P8N4R6-F1
#
_entry.id   AF-A0A5P8N4R6-F1
#
_cell.length_a   1.000
_cell.length_b   1.000
_cell.length_c   1.000
_cell.angle_alpha   90.00
_cell.angle_beta   90.00
_cell.angle_gamma   90.00
#
_symmetry.space_group_name_H-M   'P 1'
#
loop_
_entity.id
_entity.type
_entity.pdbx_description
1 polymer ?
#
loop_
_entity_poly.entity_id
_entity_poly.type
_entity_poly.pdbx_seq_one_letter_code
_entity_poly.pdbx_strand_id
1 'polypeptide(L)' 'MNEDDCKTRRGNAAELFSRIRYIAINILAKDKVFKVGVSRKMREAAMDRDYLASVFAESRVS' A
#
# COMPACT_ATOMS: atom_id res chain seq x y z
N MET A 1 -10.61 -25.13 -18.26
CA MET A 1 -10.40 -23.77 -18.78
C MET A 1 -11.48 -22.87 -18.20
N ASN A 2 -11.19 -22.18 -17.10
CA ASN A 2 -12.06 -21.17 -16.45
C ASN A 2 -11.15 -20.07 -15.83
N GLU A 3 -10.03 -19.76 -16.50
CA GLU A 3 -9.06 -18.74 -16.07
C GLU A 3 -9.50 -17.30 -16.38
N ASP A 4 -10.58 -17.13 -17.16
CA ASP A 4 -11.07 -15.81 -17.61
C ASP A 4 -12.24 -15.28 -16.77
N ASP A 5 -12.70 -15.98 -15.72
CA ASP A 5 -13.62 -15.38 -14.73
C ASP A 5 -12.87 -14.45 -13.76
N CYS A 6 -11.91 -13.69 -14.29
CA CYS A 6 -11.39 -12.51 -13.63
C CYS A 6 -12.56 -11.51 -13.60
N LYS A 7 -13.42 -11.66 -12.58
CA LYS A 7 -14.48 -10.72 -12.20
C LYS A 7 -13.86 -9.36 -11.96
N THR A 8 -13.57 -8.66 -13.06
CA THR A 8 -13.32 -7.25 -13.06
C THR A 8 -14.58 -6.65 -12.45
N ARG A 9 -14.51 -6.24 -11.19
CA ARG A 9 -15.61 -5.57 -10.50
C ARG A 9 -15.87 -4.24 -11.22
N ARG A 10 -16.62 -4.31 -12.33
CA ARG A 10 -17.08 -3.14 -13.09
C ARG A 10 -18.00 -2.36 -12.17
N GLY A 11 -17.52 -1.20 -11.75
CA GLY A 11 -18.10 -0.33 -10.74
C GLY A 11 -17.06 0.70 -10.30
N ASN A 12 -17.20 1.26 -9.09
CA ASN A 12 -16.31 2.30 -8.57
C ASN A 12 -14.90 1.80 -8.15
N ALA A 13 -14.43 0.70 -8.73
CA ALA A 13 -13.17 0.04 -8.38
C ALA A 13 -11.97 0.97 -8.59
N ALA A 14 -11.94 1.73 -9.69
CA ALA A 14 -10.88 2.69 -9.97
C ALA A 14 -10.78 3.78 -8.88
N GLU A 15 -11.92 4.30 -8.41
CA GLU A 15 -11.96 5.27 -7.31
C GLU A 15 -11.50 4.64 -6.00
N LEU A 16 -12.00 3.44 -5.68
CA LEU A 16 -11.61 2.71 -4.47
C LEU A 16 -10.09 2.44 -4.44
N PHE A 17 -9.52 1.96 -5.54
CA PHE A 17 -8.08 1.74 -5.65
C PHE A 17 -7.29 3.04 -5.57
N SER A 18 -7.83 4.15 -6.09
CA SER A 18 -7.21 5.47 -5.96
C SER A 18 -7.19 5.93 -4.50
N ARG A 19 -8.29 5.73 -3.76
CA ARG A 19 -8.36 6.04 -2.32
C ARG A 19 -7.41 5.17 -1.49
N ILE A 20 -7.37 3.86 -1.74
CA ILE A 20 -6.44 2.93 -1.06
C ILE A 20 -4.99 3.35 -1.34
N ARG A 21 -4.65 3.66 -2.59
CA ARG A 21 -3.31 4.12 -2.97
C ARG A 21 -2.94 5.41 -2.24
N TYR A 22 -3.86 6.36 -2.16
CA TYR A 22 -3.63 7.63 -1.47
C TYR A 22 -3.35 7.41 0.03
N ILE A 23 -4.13 6.57 0.70
CA ILE A 23 -3.92 6.21 2.11
C ILE A 23 -2.53 5.57 2.30
N ALA A 24 -2.17 4.60 1.45
CA ALA A 24 -0.87 3.92 1.53
C ALA A 24 0.31 4.90 1.33
N ILE A 25 0.21 5.79 0.34
CA ILE A 25 1.23 6.83 0.11
C ILE A 25 1.38 7.74 1.33
N ASN A 26 0.27 8.17 1.93
CA ASN A 26 0.31 9.05 3.09
C ASN A 26 0.97 8.37 4.30
N ILE A 27 0.67 7.10 4.55
CA ILE A 27 1.32 6.32 5.61
C ILE A 27 2.84 6.23 5.36
N LEU A 28 3.25 5.86 4.13
CA LEU A 28 4.66 5.73 3.78
C LEU A 28 5.42 7.07 3.78
N ALA A 29 4.75 8.17 3.44
CA ALA A 29 5.34 9.50 3.49
C ALA A 29 5.57 9.97 4.93
N LYS A 30 4.72 9.53 5.87
CA LYS A 30 4.87 9.85 7.30
C LYS A 30 5.90 8.97 8.02
N ASP A 31 6.24 7.81 7.45
CA ASP A 31 7.27 6.93 8.00
C ASP A 31 8.61 7.67 8.17
N LYS A 32 9.19 7.56 9.37
CA LYS A 32 10.47 8.21 9.72
C LYS A 32 11.64 7.24 9.81
N VAL A 33 11.37 5.93 9.83
CA VAL A 33 12.39 4.88 9.98
C VAL A 33 13.22 4.78 8.70
N PHE A 34 12.55 4.76 7.54
CA PHE A 34 13.22 4.61 6.27
C PHE A 34 13.25 5.93 5.50
N LYS A 35 14.30 6.74 5.68
CA LYS A 35 14.45 8.09 5.12
C LYS A 35 14.82 8.11 3.63
N VAL A 36 14.03 7.42 2.81
CA VAL A 36 14.20 7.36 1.35
C VAL A 36 12.91 7.75 0.64
N GLY A 37 12.98 7.93 -0.68
CA GLY A 37 11.80 8.26 -1.50
C GLY A 37 10.70 7.20 -1.39
N VAL A 38 9.44 7.66 -1.49
CA VAL A 38 8.24 6.81 -1.32
C VAL A 38 8.25 5.58 -2.24
N SER A 39 8.73 5.70 -3.48
CA SER A 39 8.84 4.56 -4.41
C SER A 39 9.72 3.44 -3.87
N ARG A 40 10.81 3.79 -3.17
CA ARG A 40 11.72 2.80 -2.56
C ARG A 40 11.11 2.20 -1.31
N LYS A 41 10.41 3.00 -0.50
CA LYS A 41 9.63 2.51 0.65
C LYS A 41 8.53 1.54 0.21
N MET A 42 7.83 1.83 -0.88
CA MET A 42 6.82 0.92 -1.45
C MET A 42 7.42 -0.41 -1.85
N ARG A 43 8.57 -0.38 -2.54
CA ARG A 43 9.28 -1.61 -2.95
C ARG A 43 9.74 -2.40 -1.74
N GLU A 44 10.29 -1.74 -0.73
CA GLU A 44 10.72 -2.40 0.50
C GLU A 44 9.54 -3.02 1.25
N ALA A 45 8.44 -2.28 1.44
CA ALA A 45 7.23 -2.79 2.08
C ALA A 45 6.57 -3.95 1.31
N ALA A 46 6.81 -4.06 0.00
CA ALA A 46 6.34 -5.17 -0.81
C ALA A 46 7.22 -6.43 -0.68
N MET A 47 8.49 -6.27 -0.28
CA MET A 47 9.48 -7.36 -0.21
C MET A 47 9.69 -7.83 1.24
N ASP A 48 9.72 -6.90 2.19
CA ASP A 48 10.11 -7.11 3.57
C ASP A 48 8.90 -7.01 4.51
N ARG A 49 8.56 -8.14 5.14
CA ARG A 49 7.36 -8.23 5.99
C ARG A 49 7.53 -7.49 7.30
N ASP A 50 8.75 -7.41 7.84
CA ASP A 50 9.05 -6.75 9.10
C ASP A 50 8.94 -5.23 8.98
N TYR A 51 9.43 -4.67 7.87
CA TYR A 51 9.26 -3.28 7.51
C TYR A 51 7.79 -2.96 7.22
N LEU A 52 7.08 -3.82 6.50
CA LEU A 52 5.63 -3.67 6.29
C LEU A 52 4.88 -3.61 7.64
N ALA A 53 5.19 -4.53 8.56
CA ALA A 53 4.60 -4.55 9.89
C ALA A 53 4.94 -3.29 10.69
N SER A 54 6.17 -2.81 10.60
CA SER A 54 6.62 -1.57 11.26
C SER A 54 5.87 -0.33 10.76
N VAL A 55 5.69 -0.22 9.44
CA VAL A 55 4.91 0.87 8.80
C VAL A 55 3.45 0.86 9.29
N PHE A 56 2.84 -0.32 9.42
CA PHE A 56 1.48 -0.43 9.94
C PHE A 56 1.38 -0.20 11.45
N ALA A 57 2.39 -0.61 12.23
CA ALA A 57 2.44 -0.38 13.66
C ALA A 57 2.56 1.12 13.97
N GLU A 58 3.42 1.86 13.23
CA GLU A 58 3.55 3.31 13.38
C GLU A 58 2.26 4.05 13.03
N SER A 59 1.48 3.56 12.05
CA SER A 59 0.17 4.12 11.72
C SER A 59 -0.88 3.98 12.85
N ARG A 60 -0.68 3.11 13.84
CA ARG A 60 -1.60 2.92 14.98
C ARG A 60 -1.33 3.85 16.16
N VAL A 61 -0.24 4.63 16.15
CA VAL A 61 0.20 5.47 17.28
C VAL A 61 -0.08 6.96 17.00
N SER A 62 -1.19 7.29 16.34
CA SER A 62 -1.64 8.68 16.13
C SER A 62 -3.10 8.85 16.49
#